data_AF-A0A9D6YD73-F1
#
_entry.id   AF-A0A9D6YD73-F1
#
_cell.length_a   1.000
_cell.length_b   1.000
_cell.length_c   1.000
_cell.angle_alpha   90.00
_cell.angle_beta   90.00
_cell.angle_gamma   90.00
#
_symmetry.space_group_name_H-M   'P 1'
#
loop_
_entity.id
_entity.type
_entity.pdbx_description
1 polymer ?
#
loop_
_entity_poly.entity_id
_entity_poly.type
_entity_poly.pdbx_seq_one_letter_code
_entity_poly.pdbx_strand_id
1 'polypeptide(L)'
;MNTTLECLRAGVPVVALPITNDQPGVAARIRQKGVGEFIPIRQATAPALRQTVLRVLSTAEYRERARHFAAELQRIDGPGMAAALIETAFATRQRVRR
;
A
#
# COMPACT_ATOMS: atom_id res chain seq x y z
N MET A 1 -6.13 0.08 -5.36
CA MET A 1 -5.23 -0.05 -4.17
C MET A 1 -5.90 -0.43 -2.83
N ASN A 2 -7.17 -0.91 -2.77
CA ASN A 2 -7.85 -1.15 -1.48
C ASN A 2 -7.13 -2.17 -0.58
N THR A 3 -6.92 -3.40 -1.07
CA THR A 3 -6.32 -4.49 -0.28
C THR A 3 -4.94 -4.15 0.25
N THR A 4 -4.11 -3.46 -0.54
CA THR A 4 -2.80 -3.01 -0.07
C THR A 4 -2.93 -2.06 1.12
N LEU A 5 -3.84 -1.09 1.07
CA LEU A 5 -4.07 -0.17 2.20
C LEU A 5 -4.63 -0.90 3.42
N GLU A 6 -5.50 -1.89 3.25
CA GLU A 6 -6.01 -2.71 4.36
C GLU A 6 -4.88 -3.48 5.05
N CYS A 7 -4.01 -4.14 4.29
CA CYS A 7 -2.84 -4.82 4.85
C CYS A 7 -1.93 -3.84 5.60
N LEU A 8 -1.62 -2.68 5.01
CA LEU A 8 -0.76 -1.69 5.66
C LEU A 8 -1.40 -1.07 6.90
N ARG A 9 -2.73 -0.83 6.90
CA ARG A 9 -3.44 -0.41 8.12
C ARG A 9 -3.36 -1.44 9.23
N ALA A 10 -3.35 -2.72 8.88
CA ALA A 10 -3.15 -3.82 9.83
C ALA A 10 -1.67 -4.05 10.19
N GLY A 11 -0.72 -3.29 9.63
CA GLY A 11 0.71 -3.49 9.86
C GLY A 11 1.25 -4.80 9.27
N VAL A 12 0.62 -5.30 8.21
CA VAL A 12 0.96 -6.56 7.54
C VAL A 12 1.67 -6.27 6.21
N PRO A 13 2.90 -6.78 6.00
CA PRO A 13 3.58 -6.65 4.72
C PRO A 13 2.93 -7.49 3.62
N VAL A 14 3.12 -7.10 2.36
CA VAL A 14 2.36 -7.63 1.21
C VAL A 14 3.24 -8.42 0.24
N VAL A 15 2.79 -9.58 -0.24
CA VAL A 15 3.33 -10.23 -1.45
C VAL A 15 2.28 -10.10 -2.56
N ALA A 16 2.53 -9.23 -3.52
CA ALA A 16 1.57 -8.92 -4.58
C ALA A 16 1.78 -9.79 -5.84
N LEU A 17 0.67 -10.21 -6.47
CA LEU A 17 0.65 -10.85 -7.77
C LEU A 17 -0.11 -9.96 -8.76
N PRO A 18 0.53 -8.94 -9.37
CA PRO A 18 -0.17 -8.00 -10.22
C PRO A 18 -0.65 -8.66 -11.52
N ILE A 19 -1.92 -8.40 -11.87
CA ILE A 19 -2.57 -8.97 -13.05
C ILE A 19 -2.84 -7.89 -14.11
N THR A 20 -3.61 -6.84 -13.78
CA THR A 20 -4.04 -5.78 -14.73
C THR A 20 -4.09 -4.39 -14.10
N ASN A 21 -4.32 -3.37 -14.94
CA ASN A 21 -4.70 -2.01 -14.55
C ASN A 21 -3.64 -1.29 -13.69
N ASP A 22 -4.04 -0.80 -12.53
CA ASP A 22 -3.20 -0.08 -11.57
C ASP A 22 -2.28 -1.01 -10.78
N GLN A 23 -2.52 -2.33 -10.79
CA GLN A 23 -1.81 -3.28 -9.94
C GLN A 23 -0.29 -3.31 -10.17
N PRO A 24 0.25 -3.26 -11.41
CA PRO A 24 1.70 -3.18 -11.60
C PRO A 24 2.33 -1.94 -10.97
N GLY A 25 1.63 -0.79 -11.03
CA GLY A 25 2.07 0.45 -10.40
C GLY A 25 2.02 0.37 -8.87
N VAL A 26 0.97 -0.25 -8.32
CA VAL A 26 0.86 -0.52 -6.88
C VAL A 26 1.95 -1.49 -6.42
N ALA A 27 2.21 -2.56 -7.17
CA ALA A 27 3.26 -3.54 -6.87
C ALA A 27 4.66 -2.92 -6.87
N ALA A 28 4.94 -2.03 -7.84
CA ALA A 28 6.18 -1.25 -7.86
C ALA A 28 6.34 -0.39 -6.59
N ARG A 29 5.25 0.27 -6.14
CA ARG A 29 5.25 1.08 -4.91
C ARG A 29 5.41 0.23 -3.65
N ILE A 30 4.81 -0.96 -3.58
CA ILE A 30 4.99 -1.91 -2.47
C ILE A 30 6.49 -2.20 -2.27
N ARG A 31 7.17 -2.58 -3.35
CA ARG A 31 8.61 -2.85 -3.32
C ARG A 31 9.43 -1.59 -3.02
N GLN A 32 9.13 -0.48 -3.68
CA GLN A 32 9.85 0.79 -3.49
C GLN A 32 9.76 1.31 -2.04
N LYS A 33 8.61 1.12 -1.38
CA LYS A 33 8.40 1.53 0.01
C LYS A 33 8.90 0.50 1.03
N GLY A 34 9.41 -0.64 0.58
CA GLY A 34 9.92 -1.70 1.46
C GLY A 34 8.84 -2.34 2.33
N VAL A 35 7.57 -2.25 1.93
CA VAL A 35 6.44 -2.81 2.69
C VAL A 35 6.03 -4.20 2.20
N GLY A 36 6.83 -4.76 1.30
CA GLY A 36 6.54 -6.05 0.69
C GLY A 36 7.24 -6.23 -0.63
N GLU A 37 6.78 -7.24 -1.36
CA GLU A 37 7.36 -7.73 -2.59
C GLU A 37 6.28 -8.01 -3.62
N PHE A 38 6.66 -8.24 -4.87
CA PHE A 38 5.74 -8.73 -5.88
C PHE A 38 6.37 -9.80 -6.75
N ILE A 39 5.55 -10.69 -7.26
CA ILE A 39 5.93 -11.69 -8.26
C ILE A 39 5.03 -11.45 -9.47
N PRO A 40 5.59 -11.19 -10.67
CA PRO A 40 4.80 -11.14 -11.89
C PRO A 40 3.97 -12.40 -12.03
N ILE A 41 2.68 -12.31 -12.35
CA ILE A 41 1.77 -13.46 -12.33
C ILE A 41 2.27 -14.63 -13.21
N ARG A 42 2.93 -14.34 -14.34
CA ARG A 42 3.53 -15.34 -15.24
C ARG A 42 4.71 -16.11 -14.62
N GLN A 43 5.26 -15.63 -13.52
CA GLN A 43 6.39 -16.21 -12.78
C GLN A 43 5.93 -16.80 -11.42
N ALA A 44 4.64 -16.73 -11.10
CA ALA A 44 4.09 -17.15 -9.82
C ALA A 44 3.94 -18.67 -9.72
N THR A 45 5.06 -19.36 -9.53
CA THR A 45 5.09 -20.80 -9.23
C THR A 45 4.97 -21.03 -7.72
N ALA A 46 4.54 -22.23 -7.30
CA ALA A 46 4.47 -22.57 -5.88
C ALA A 46 5.82 -22.41 -5.14
N PRO A 47 6.97 -22.82 -5.71
CA PRO A 47 8.29 -22.54 -5.11
C PRO A 47 8.59 -21.04 -4.98
N ALA A 48 8.32 -20.25 -6.04
CA ALA A 48 8.59 -18.82 -6.02
C ALA A 48 7.72 -18.08 -4.98
N LEU A 49 6.45 -18.46 -4.87
CA LEU A 49 5.53 -17.96 -3.85
C LEU A 49 6.05 -18.30 -2.45
N ARG A 50 6.35 -19.58 -2.19
CA ARG A 50 6.86 -20.04 -0.89
C ARG A 50 8.12 -19.27 -0.49
N GLN A 51 9.10 -19.17 -1.39
CA GLN A 51 10.36 -18.48 -1.12
C GLN A 51 10.13 -16.99 -0.82
N THR A 52 9.27 -16.32 -1.59
CA THR A 52 9.00 -14.89 -1.40
C THR A 52 8.26 -14.63 -0.10
N VAL A 53 7.26 -15.45 0.24
CA VAL A 53 6.54 -15.35 1.51
C VAL A 53 7.49 -15.59 2.69
N LEU A 54 8.32 -16.63 2.63
CA LEU A 54 9.30 -16.90 3.69
C LEU A 54 10.28 -15.75 3.88
N ARG A 55 10.77 -15.16 2.79
CA ARG A 55 11.64 -13.97 2.85
C ARG A 55 10.94 -12.80 3.52
N VAL A 56 9.71 -12.49 3.13
CA VAL A 56 8.94 -11.39 3.74
C VAL A 56 8.65 -11.65 5.22
N LEU A 57 8.48 -12.92 5.62
CA LEU A 57 8.27 -13.29 7.02
C LEU A 57 9.56 -13.27 7.85
N SER A 58 10.70 -13.62 7.27
CA SER A 58 11.99 -13.74 7.98
C SER A 58 12.79 -12.42 8.04
N THR A 59 12.48 -11.45 7.19
CA THR A 59 13.13 -10.14 7.15
C THR A 59 12.28 -9.14 7.94
N ALA A 60 12.76 -8.74 9.12
CA ALA A 60 12.03 -7.93 10.09
C ALA A 60 11.61 -6.56 9.53
N GLU A 61 12.44 -6.00 8.65
CA GLU A 61 12.30 -4.68 8.05
C GLU A 61 10.95 -4.53 7.30
N TYR A 62 10.43 -5.58 6.67
CA TYR A 62 9.12 -5.52 6.02
C TYR A 62 8.00 -5.29 7.03
N ARG A 63 8.05 -5.97 8.17
CA ARG A 63 7.06 -5.83 9.24
C ARG A 63 7.19 -4.48 9.94
N GLU A 64 8.41 -4.02 10.17
CA GLU A 64 8.67 -2.71 10.75
C GLU A 64 8.16 -1.59 9.85
N ARG A 65 8.44 -1.66 8.54
CA ARG A 65 7.91 -0.71 7.56
C ARG A 65 6.40 -0.76 7.48
N ALA A 66 5.79 -1.94 7.44
CA ALA A 66 4.33 -2.05 7.43
C ALA A 66 3.69 -1.42 8.69
N ARG A 67 4.27 -1.66 9.88
CA ARG A 67 3.81 -1.04 11.15
C ARG A 67 4.02 0.47 11.19
N HIS A 68 5.12 0.98 10.63
CA HIS A 68 5.32 2.41 10.46
C HIS A 68 4.19 3.03 9.64
N PHE A 69 3.88 2.46 8.47
CA PHE A 69 2.75 2.89 7.65
C PHE A 69 1.40 2.77 8.37
N ALA A 70 1.18 1.71 9.16
CA ALA A 70 -0.03 1.57 9.97
C ALA A 70 -0.21 2.76 10.93
N ALA A 71 0.85 3.13 11.66
CA ALA A 71 0.84 4.25 12.58
C ALA A 71 0.68 5.61 11.87
N GLU A 72 1.21 5.78 10.66
CA GLU A 72 0.95 6.97 9.84
C GLU A 72 -0.52 7.05 9.41
N LEU A 73 -1.06 5.94 8.88
CA LEU A 73 -2.43 5.90 8.37
C LEU A 73 -3.48 6.08 9.47
N GLN A 74 -3.22 5.61 10.69
CA GLN A 74 -4.11 5.80 11.84
C GLN A 74 -4.19 7.25 12.32
N ARG A 75 -3.15 8.06 12.08
CA ARG A 75 -3.12 9.48 12.46
C ARG A 75 -3.83 10.39 11.46
N ILE A 76 -4.23 9.87 10.31
CA ILE A 76 -4.82 10.65 9.22
C ILE A 76 -6.34 10.44 9.21
N ASP A 77 -7.09 11.50 9.51
CA ASP A 77 -8.52 11.56 9.19
C ASP A 77 -8.71 11.85 7.70
N GLY A 78 -8.53 10.82 6.88
CA GLY A 78 -8.63 10.91 5.43
C GLY A 78 -9.98 11.44 4.96
N PRO A 79 -11.12 10.88 5.42
CA PRO A 79 -12.45 11.35 5.05
C PRO A 79 -12.72 12.79 5.50
N GLY A 80 -12.39 13.17 6.74
CA GLY A 80 -12.61 14.54 7.22
C GLY A 80 -11.77 15.56 6.44
N MET A 81 -10.49 15.25 6.18
CA MET A 81 -9.64 16.09 5.32
C MET A 81 -10.21 16.22 3.90
N ALA A 82 -10.72 15.13 3.32
CA ALA A 82 -11.31 15.17 1.99
C ALA A 82 -12.57 16.04 1.97
N ALA A 83 -13.46 15.90 2.96
CA ALA A 83 -14.66 16.71 3.10
C ALA A 83 -14.32 18.21 3.17
N ALA A 84 -13.41 18.59 4.08
CA ALA A 84 -13.00 19.99 4.23
C ALA A 84 -12.40 20.59 2.95
N LEU A 85 -11.57 19.82 2.22
CA LEU A 85 -11.00 20.26 0.94
C LEU A 85 -12.09 20.45 -0.14
N ILE A 86 -13.05 19.54 -0.21
CA ILE A 86 -14.17 19.60 -1.16
C ILE A 86 -15.05 20.82 -0.83
N GLU A 87 -15.46 20.98 0.42
CA GLU A 87 -16.27 22.11 0.88
C GLU A 87 -15.60 23.46 0.57
N THR A 88 -14.30 23.56 0.84
CA THR A 88 -13.51 24.77 0.51
C THR A 88 -13.49 25.04 -0.99
N ALA A 89 -13.28 24.01 -1.81
CA ALA A 89 -13.28 24.15 -3.26
C ALA A 89 -14.63 24.65 -3.80
N PHE A 90 -15.75 24.16 -3.23
CA PHE A 90 -17.09 24.61 -3.61
C PHE A 90 -17.40 26.04 -3.12
N ALA A 91 -17.04 26.37 -1.89
CA ALA A 91 -17.28 27.70 -1.32
C ALA A 91 -16.49 28.80 -2.05
N THR A 92 -15.23 28.51 -2.40
CA THR A 92 -14.33 29.47 -3.06
C THR A 92 -14.42 29.46 -4.58
N ARG A 93 -14.95 28.37 -5.17
CA ARG A 93 -14.89 28.06 -6.62
C ARG A 93 -13.47 28.07 -7.18
N GLN A 94 -12.49 27.83 -6.33
CA GLN A 94 -11.07 27.80 -6.70
C GLN A 94 -10.47 26.43 -6.40
N ARG A 95 -9.39 26.12 -7.11
CA ARG A 95 -8.61 24.91 -6.86
C ARG A 95 -7.89 25.04 -5.51
N VAL A 96 -8.27 24.19 -4.55
CA VAL A 96 -7.56 24.09 -3.28
C VAL A 96 -6.26 23.30 -3.48
N ARG A 97 -5.11 23.91 -3.17
CA ARG A 97 -3.80 23.23 -3.20
C ARG A 97 -3.54 22.59 -1.84
N ARG A 98 -3.08 21.34 -1.87
CA ARG A 98 -2.75 20.52 -0.69
C ARG A 98 -1.26 20.58 -0.41
#